data_AF-A0A1I2L088-F1
#
_entry.id   AF-A0A1I2L088-F1
#
_cell.length_a   1.000
_cell.length_b   1.000
_cell.length_c   1.000
_cell.angle_alpha   90.00
_cell.angle_beta   90.00
_cell.angle_gamma   90.00
#
_symmetry.space_group_name_H-M   'P 1'
#
loop_
_entity.id
_entity.type
_entity.pdbx_description
1 polymer ?
#
loop_
_entity_poly.entity_id
_entity_poly.type
_entity_poly.pdbx_seq_one_letter_code
_entity_poly.pdbx_strand_id
1 'polypeptide(L)'
;MSVISIRHEQNGGSPVPDVCDVSDVTEEFQAYVASRQRALVRTAYLLTGNLHEAEDLVQSALTRTYLAWHRIRGVQAVDAYVRRVLVNEHSTG
;
A
#
# COMPACT_ATOMS: atom_id res chain seq x y z
N MET A 1 -38.26 -10.88 13.48
CA MET A 1 -37.15 -10.91 14.45
C MET A 1 -36.50 -12.29 14.39
N SER A 2 -35.16 -12.33 14.44
CA SER A 2 -34.26 -13.50 14.32
C SER A 2 -33.99 -14.11 12.94
N VAL A 3 -32.96 -13.51 12.33
CA VAL A 3 -31.76 -14.10 11.70
C VAL A 3 -31.87 -15.48 11.02
N ILE A 4 -31.62 -15.43 9.71
CA ILE A 4 -31.52 -16.55 8.79
C ILE A 4 -30.24 -17.33 9.12
N SER A 5 -30.40 -18.58 9.57
CA SER A 5 -29.33 -19.58 9.61
C SER A 5 -28.82 -19.85 8.20
N ILE A 6 -27.74 -19.20 7.79
CA ILE A 6 -26.99 -19.60 6.59
C ILE A 6 -26.01 -20.69 7.03
N ARG A 7 -26.44 -21.93 6.78
CA ARG A 7 -25.64 -23.14 6.79
C ARG A 7 -24.46 -22.94 5.84
N HIS A 8 -23.25 -22.91 6.40
CA HIS A 8 -21.99 -22.86 5.69
C HIS A 8 -21.75 -24.22 5.01
N GLU A 9 -22.09 -24.33 3.74
CA GLU A 9 -21.75 -25.49 2.91
C GLU A 9 -21.49 -25.04 1.46
N GLN A 10 -20.46 -25.63 0.85
CA GLN A 10 -20.06 -25.57 -0.56
C GLN A 10 -19.13 -24.43 -1.00
N ASN A 11 -17.81 -24.71 -1.10
CA ASN A 11 -17.20 -24.96 -2.41
C ASN A 11 -15.81 -25.62 -2.30
N GLY A 12 -15.72 -26.88 -2.72
CA GLY A 12 -14.46 -27.51 -3.10
C GLY A 12 -14.04 -27.00 -4.48
N GLY A 13 -13.26 -25.93 -4.52
CA GLY A 13 -12.54 -25.51 -5.71
C GLY A 13 -11.15 -26.15 -5.73
N SER A 14 -10.86 -26.95 -6.75
CA SER A 14 -9.55 -27.56 -7.04
C SER A 14 -8.37 -26.58 -6.91
N PRO A 15 -7.15 -27.06 -6.57
CA PRO A 15 -5.95 -26.25 -6.69
C PRO A 15 -5.65 -26.04 -8.18
N VAL A 16 -5.92 -24.85 -8.70
CA VAL A 16 -5.44 -24.42 -10.01
C VAL A 16 -4.05 -23.79 -9.82
N PRO A 17 -2.95 -24.37 -10.34
CA PRO A 17 -1.69 -23.66 -10.45
C PRO A 17 -1.68 -22.84 -11.75
N ASP A 18 -1.01 -21.68 -11.68
CA ASP A 18 -0.73 -20.75 -12.79
C ASP A 18 -1.81 -19.70 -13.14
N VAL A 19 -2.21 -18.92 -12.14
CA VAL A 19 -2.52 -17.50 -12.39
C VAL A 19 -1.51 -16.71 -11.57
N CYS A 20 -0.76 -15.81 -12.22
CA CYS A 20 -0.02 -14.77 -11.51
C CYS A 20 -1.04 -13.89 -10.79
N ASP A 21 -1.35 -14.30 -9.56
CA ASP A 21 -2.47 -13.82 -8.77
C ASP A 21 -2.25 -12.34 -8.45
N VAL A 22 -3.07 -11.48 -9.04
CA VAL A 22 -2.99 -10.02 -8.84
C VAL A 22 -3.37 -9.66 -7.39
N SER A 23 -4.07 -10.56 -6.69
CA SER A 23 -4.39 -10.44 -5.26
C SER A 23 -3.14 -10.50 -4.39
N ASP A 24 -2.21 -11.43 -4.65
CA ASP A 24 -0.95 -11.58 -3.90
C ASP A 24 -0.12 -10.27 -3.89
N VAL A 25 -0.01 -9.62 -5.05
CA VAL A 25 0.72 -8.35 -5.18
C VAL A 25 0.02 -7.21 -4.42
N THR A 26 -1.31 -7.20 -4.42
CA THR A 26 -2.11 -6.18 -3.73
C THR A 26 -2.06 -6.38 -2.21
N GLU A 27 -2.10 -7.63 -1.74
CA GLU A 27 -1.96 -8.00 -0.34
C GLU A 27 -0.55 -7.70 0.20
N GLU A 28 0.49 -8.01 -0.58
CA GLU A 28 1.88 -7.66 -0.24
C GLU A 28 2.05 -6.14 -0.11
N PHE A 29 1.48 -5.38 -1.04
CA PHE A 29 1.46 -3.92 -0.98
C PHE A 29 0.70 -3.41 0.25
N GLN A 30 -0.51 -3.93 0.54
CA GLN A 30 -1.29 -3.51 1.70
C GLN A 30 -0.57 -3.80 3.02
N ALA A 31 0.04 -4.99 3.16
CA ALA A 31 0.83 -5.35 4.33
C ALA A 31 2.05 -4.40 4.49
N TYR A 32 2.73 -4.09 3.39
CA TYR A 32 3.82 -3.13 3.37
C TYR A 32 3.35 -1.73 3.81
N VAL A 33 2.28 -1.21 3.20
CA VAL A 33 1.71 0.10 3.52
C VAL A 33 1.28 0.15 4.99
N ALA A 34 0.55 -0.85 5.49
CA ALA A 34 0.12 -0.88 6.89
C ALA A 34 1.31 -0.79 7.87
N SER A 35 2.45 -1.41 7.53
CA SER A 35 3.66 -1.36 8.35
C SER A 35 4.43 -0.03 8.25
N ARG A 36 4.41 0.64 7.09
CA ARG A 36 5.22 1.84 6.81
C ARG A 36 4.46 3.17 6.90
N GLN A 37 3.14 3.17 6.72
CA GLN A 37 2.30 4.36 6.61
C GLN A 37 2.50 5.33 7.79
N ARG A 38 2.50 4.82 9.03
CA ARG A 38 2.71 5.68 10.22
C ARG A 38 4.09 6.34 10.25
N ALA A 39 5.13 5.63 9.81
CA ALA A 39 6.47 6.21 9.73
C ALA A 39 6.53 7.30 8.65
N LEU A 40 5.89 7.07 7.49
CA LEU A 40 5.85 8.00 6.37
C LEU A 40 5.09 9.29 6.71
N VAL A 41 3.91 9.19 7.32
CA VAL A 41 3.12 10.35 7.76
C VAL A 41 3.91 11.17 8.78
N ARG A 42 4.62 10.52 9.71
CA ARG A 42 5.47 11.23 10.67
C ARG A 42 6.62 11.96 9.98
N THR A 43 7.25 11.36 8.97
CA THR A 43 8.30 12.02 8.18
C THR A 43 7.75 13.18 7.37
N ALA A 44 6.62 13.01 6.68
CA ALA A 44 5.98 14.07 5.91
C ALA A 44 5.55 15.23 6.82
N TYR A 45 5.02 14.94 8.00
CA TYR A 45 4.67 15.95 9.00
C TYR A 45 5.87 16.78 9.47
N LEU A 46 7.05 16.15 9.61
CA LEU A 46 8.27 16.88 9.93
C LEU A 46 8.76 17.79 8.80
N LEU A 47 8.36 17.52 7.55
CA LEU A 47 8.72 18.32 6.38
C LEU A 47 7.73 19.46 6.15
N THR A 48 6.42 19.19 6.25
CA THR A 48 5.37 20.18 5.96
C THR A 48 4.95 20.99 7.19
N GLY A 49 5.11 20.46 8.41
CA GLY A 49 4.58 21.05 9.64
C GLY A 49 3.05 21.01 9.76
N ASN A 50 2.35 20.48 8.74
CA ASN A 50 0.91 20.39 8.67
C ASN A 50 0.49 18.93 8.43
N LEU A 51 -0.42 18.41 9.26
CA LEU A 51 -0.90 17.04 9.16
C LEU A 51 -1.64 16.78 7.84
N HIS A 52 -2.46 17.73 7.40
CA HIS A 52 -3.26 17.56 6.18
C HIS A 52 -2.37 17.49 4.94
N GLU A 53 -1.38 18.38 4.84
CA GLU A 53 -0.38 18.34 3.76
C GLU A 53 0.51 17.10 3.86
N ALA A 54 0.82 16.64 5.06
CA ALA A 54 1.59 15.42 5.26
C ALA A 54 0.85 14.17 4.79
N GLU A 55 -0.45 14.06 5.10
CA GLU A 55 -1.29 12.96 4.66
C GLU A 55 -1.45 12.95 3.13
N ASP A 56 -1.70 14.13 2.52
CA ASP A 56 -1.79 14.28 1.07
C ASP A 56 -0.49 13.87 0.35
N LEU A 57 0.65 14.36 0.85
CA LEU A 57 1.97 14.03 0.33
C LEU A 57 2.27 12.52 0.44
N VAL A 58 1.87 11.88 1.55
CA VAL A 58 1.99 10.42 1.70
C VAL A 58 1.06 9.68 0.76
N GLN A 59 -0.17 10.13 0.56
CA GLN A 59 -1.10 9.50 -0.39
C GLN A 59 -0.58 9.58 -1.83
N SER A 60 -0.07 10.74 -2.26
CA SER A 60 0.57 10.91 -3.57
C SER A 60 1.79 9.99 -3.73
N ALA A 61 2.64 9.92 -2.71
CA ALA A 61 3.82 9.05 -2.71
C ALA A 61 3.46 7.56 -2.79
N LEU A 62 2.47 7.11 -2.01
CA LEU A 62 2.00 5.72 -2.03
C LEU A 62 1.33 5.36 -3.35
N THR A 63 0.56 6.27 -3.94
CA THR A 63 -0.08 6.06 -5.25
C THR A 63 0.97 5.83 -6.33
N ARG A 64 2.01 6.66 -6.38
CA ARG A 64 3.13 6.47 -7.32
C ARG A 64 3.91 5.19 -7.05
N THR A 65 4.04 4.82 -5.79
CA THR A 65 4.72 3.58 -5.38
C THR A 65 3.93 2.36 -5.83
N TYR A 66 2.60 2.38 -5.70
CA TYR A 66 1.72 1.31 -6.18
C TYR A 66 1.86 1.09 -7.70
N LEU A 67 1.88 2.17 -8.48
CA LEU A 67 2.09 2.09 -9.94
C LEU A 67 3.46 1.51 -10.31
N ALA A 68 4.49 1.83 -9.51
CA ALA A 68 5.84 1.30 -9.70
C ALA A 68 6.05 -0.08 -9.07
N TRP A 69 5.12 -0.58 -8.25
CA TRP A 69 5.26 -1.81 -7.47
C TRP A 69 5.46 -3.05 -8.36
N HIS A 70 4.73 -3.13 -9.47
CA HIS A 70 4.92 -4.20 -10.45
C HIS A 70 6.30 -4.18 -11.12
N ARG A 71 6.97 -3.02 -11.13
CA ARG A 71 8.29 -2.81 -11.75
C ARG A 71 9.44 -2.92 -10.76
N ILE A 72 9.20 -2.59 -9.49
CA ILE A 72 10.20 -2.61 -8.42
C ILE A 72 10.06 -3.92 -7.65
N ARG A 73 11.02 -4.83 -7.80
CA ARG A 73 11.09 -6.06 -7.00
C ARG A 73 11.97 -5.83 -5.77
N GLY A 74 11.38 -5.93 -4.58
CA GLY A 74 12.08 -5.95 -3.30
C GLY A 74 11.77 -4.77 -2.37
N VAL A 75 11.50 -5.09 -1.11
CA VAL A 75 11.10 -4.14 -0.05
C VAL A 75 12.07 -2.97 0.11
N GLN A 76 13.38 -3.21 0.02
CA GLN A 76 14.40 -2.16 0.15
C GLN A 76 14.35 -1.14 -0.98
N ALA A 77 14.06 -1.59 -2.21
CA ALA A 77 13.94 -0.71 -3.37
C ALA A 77 12.66 0.13 -3.30
N VAL A 78 11.58 -0.44 -2.77
CA VAL A 78 10.33 0.28 -2.48
C VAL A 78 10.56 1.34 -1.39
N ASP A 79 11.20 0.99 -0.27
CA ASP A 79 11.51 1.95 0.81
C ASP A 79 12.34 3.14 0.28
N ALA A 80 13.34 2.87 -0.58
CA ALA A 80 14.15 3.92 -1.22
C ALA A 80 13.33 4.78 -2.19
N TYR A 81 12.43 4.16 -2.97
CA TYR A 81 11.55 4.86 -3.90
C TYR A 81 10.57 5.78 -3.16
N VAL A 82 9.89 5.28 -2.13
CA VAL A 82 8.93 6.07 -1.33
C VAL A 82 9.61 7.30 -0.72
N ARG A 83 10.79 7.14 -0.10
CA ARG A 83 11.55 8.27 0.45
C ARG A 83 11.92 9.28 -0.63
N ARG A 84 12.34 8.81 -1.80
CA ARG A 84 12.66 9.68 -2.94
C ARG A 84 11.44 10.46 -3.40
N VAL A 85 10.27 9.82 -3.48
CA VAL A 85 9.03 10.50 -3.87
C VAL A 85 8.63 11.54 -2.84
N LEU A 86 8.70 11.24 -1.53
CA LEU A 86 8.43 12.22 -0.47
C LEU A 86 9.33 13.45 -0.57
N VAL A 87 10.64 13.27 -0.77
CA VAL A 87 11.58 14.37 -0.92
C VAL A 87 11.30 15.17 -2.20
N ASN A 88 11.04 14.48 -3.31
CA ASN A 88 10.79 15.12 -4.60
C ASN A 88 9.48 15.92 -4.62
N GLU A 89 8.42 15.39 -4.00
CA GLU A 89 7.14 16.09 -3.84
C GLU A 89 7.31 17.36 -2.98
N HIS A 90 8.04 17.27 -1.87
CA HIS A 90 8.31 18.44 -1.02
C HIS A 90 9.20 19.49 -1.71
N SER A 91 10.17 19.08 -2.52
CA SER A 91 11.09 20.02 -3.20
C SER A 91 10.52 20.67 -4.46
N THR A 92 9.34 20.24 -4.93
CA THR A 92 8.73 20.77 -6.17
C THR A 92 7.72 21.90 -5.89
N GLY A 93 7.65 22.41 -4.66
CA GLY A 93 6.86 23.60 -4.28
C GLY A 93 7.67 24.89 -4.36
#